data_AF-A0A7C5Q5L4-F1
#
_entry.id   AF-A0A7C5Q5L4-F1
#
_cell.length_a   1.000
_cell.length_b   1.000
_cell.length_c   1.000
_cell.angle_alpha   90.00
_cell.angle_beta   90.00
_cell.angle_gamma   90.00
#
_symmetry.space_group_name_H-M   'P 1'
#
loop_
_entity.id
_entity.type
_entity.pdbx_description
1 polymer ?
#
loop_
_entity_poly.entity_id
_entity_poly.type
_entity_poly.pdbx_seq_one_letter_code
_entity_poly.pdbx_strand_id
1 'polypeptide(L)'
;MKNTRLFLLAFGVLLFASCSDRLVPFTQDLYEEYRWTDEDLQKIQFYLSQDILLYRTIKSGDTEITRGEIRIRDGVKVEEIVIPAGTPGVFLFSPKANRMAISFEDGDKYFLMFGPNEKLDGRYVLLADKWEKHQGTVTYGGSWYKVDASDAFAGLMVNLKRARKVQVKRRVAEGRTVE
;
A
#
# COMPACT_ATOMS: atom_id res chain seq x y z
N MET A 1 61.23 5.98 33.84
CA MET A 1 60.74 5.01 32.83
C MET A 1 59.25 4.85 33.07
N LYS A 2 58.39 5.67 32.42
CA LYS A 2 57.67 5.32 31.19
C LYS A 2 56.87 4.01 31.34
N ASN A 3 55.56 4.10 31.64
CA ASN A 3 54.50 3.82 30.66
C ASN A 3 53.11 3.69 31.32
N THR A 4 52.42 4.82 31.35
CA THR A 4 50.99 4.98 31.05
C THR A 4 50.50 3.91 30.06
N ARG A 5 49.33 3.27 30.30
CA ARG A 5 48.18 3.09 29.39
C ARG A 5 47.13 2.19 30.05
N LEU A 6 46.46 2.77 31.06
CA LEU A 6 45.03 2.55 31.27
C LEU A 6 44.30 3.13 30.04
N PHE A 7 43.18 2.53 29.62
CA PHE A 7 42.32 2.88 28.47
C PHE A 7 42.71 2.36 27.07
N LEU A 8 42.20 1.17 26.75
CA LEU A 8 41.69 0.78 25.42
C LEU A 8 40.37 0.02 25.71
N LEU A 9 39.26 0.73 26.01
CA LEU A 9 38.32 1.27 25.01
C LEU A 9 37.79 0.11 24.16
N ALA A 10 36.82 -0.67 24.63
CA ALA A 10 35.39 -0.34 24.53
C ALA A 10 35.02 0.23 23.15
N PHE A 11 35.36 -0.48 22.07
CA PHE A 11 34.89 -0.13 20.72
C PHE A 11 34.53 -1.40 19.93
N GLY A 12 33.70 -2.24 20.54
CA GLY A 12 33.07 -3.40 19.93
C GLY A 12 31.56 -3.21 19.75
N VAL A 13 31.10 -1.97 19.55
CA VAL A 13 29.74 -1.71 19.04
C VAL A 13 29.90 -1.50 17.55
N LEU A 14 30.04 -2.61 16.82
CA LEU A 14 29.77 -2.61 15.39
C LEU A 14 28.31 -2.24 15.24
N LEU A 15 28.12 -1.00 14.81
CA LEU A 15 26.88 -0.40 14.37
C LEU A 15 26.17 -1.39 13.44
N PHE A 16 25.17 -2.11 13.96
CA PHE A 16 24.08 -2.59 13.11
C PHE A 16 23.36 -1.32 12.64
N ALA A 17 23.90 -0.69 11.59
CA ALA A 17 23.14 0.21 10.75
C ALA A 17 22.01 -0.64 10.17
N SER A 18 20.92 -0.74 10.92
CA SER A 18 19.64 -1.15 10.38
C SER A 18 19.32 -0.11 9.32
N CYS A 19 19.69 -0.41 8.07
CA CYS A 19 19.08 0.22 6.92
C CYS A 19 17.61 -0.17 7.01
N SER A 20 16.84 0.59 7.79
CA SER A 20 15.40 0.39 7.83
C SER A 20 14.92 0.58 6.41
N ASP A 21 14.12 -0.40 6.00
CA ASP A 21 13.56 -0.53 4.69
C ASP A 21 12.50 0.58 4.53
N ARG A 22 12.97 1.82 4.30
CA ARG A 22 12.14 3.02 4.35
C ARG A 22 11.10 2.97 3.24
N LEU A 23 9.84 3.07 3.65
CA LEU A 23 8.72 3.23 2.74
C LEU A 23 8.75 4.64 2.14
N VAL A 24 8.54 4.72 0.83
CA VAL A 24 8.37 5.96 0.08
C VAL A 24 7.04 5.95 -0.63
N PRO A 25 6.42 7.12 -0.89
CA PRO A 25 5.21 7.18 -1.69
C PRO A 25 5.41 6.56 -3.06
N PHE A 26 4.45 5.76 -3.50
CA PHE A 26 4.39 5.27 -4.86
C PHE A 26 3.81 6.36 -5.76
N THR A 27 4.57 6.79 -6.75
CA THR A 27 4.23 7.91 -7.64
C THR A 27 4.24 7.47 -9.10
N GLN A 28 3.58 8.25 -9.94
CA GLN A 28 3.62 8.08 -11.39
C GLN A 28 5.05 8.10 -11.94
N ASP A 29 5.90 9.01 -11.45
CA ASP A 29 7.30 9.09 -11.86
C ASP A 29 8.05 7.80 -11.56
N LEU A 30 7.85 7.19 -10.38
CA LEU A 30 8.46 5.89 -10.05
C LEU A 30 7.94 4.80 -10.98
N TYR A 31 6.63 4.75 -11.20
CA TYR A 31 6.02 3.76 -12.11
C TYR A 31 6.62 3.83 -13.52
N GLU A 32 6.80 5.04 -14.06
CA GLU A 32 7.36 5.29 -15.38
C GLU A 32 8.89 5.08 -15.45
N GLU A 33 9.63 5.52 -14.42
CA GLU A 33 11.09 5.36 -14.32
C GLU A 33 11.50 3.88 -14.37
N TYR A 34 10.80 3.04 -13.59
CA TYR A 34 11.10 1.61 -13.51
C TYR A 34 10.38 0.77 -14.57
N ARG A 35 9.45 1.37 -15.33
CA ARG A 35 8.66 0.70 -16.38
C ARG A 35 8.07 -0.63 -15.90
N TRP A 36 7.51 -0.64 -14.69
CA TRP A 36 6.96 -1.85 -14.10
C TRP A 36 5.80 -2.38 -14.95
N THR A 37 5.89 -3.66 -15.31
CA THR A 37 4.77 -4.39 -15.91
C THR A 37 3.80 -4.84 -14.83
N ASP A 38 2.56 -5.20 -15.18
CA ASP A 38 1.61 -5.80 -14.24
C ASP A 38 2.20 -7.00 -13.49
N GLU A 39 3.00 -7.82 -14.18
CA GLU A 39 3.72 -8.97 -13.60
C GLU A 39 4.77 -8.54 -12.57
N ASP A 40 5.41 -7.38 -12.73
CA ASP A 40 6.32 -6.82 -11.75
C ASP A 40 5.56 -6.24 -10.56
N LEU A 41 4.45 -5.53 -10.81
CA LEU A 41 3.58 -4.97 -9.76
C LEU A 41 3.03 -6.07 -8.84
N GLN A 42 2.69 -7.24 -9.39
CA GLN A 42 2.28 -8.43 -8.60
C GLN A 42 3.35 -8.90 -7.61
N LYS A 43 4.62 -8.57 -7.83
CA LYS A 43 5.75 -8.94 -6.95
C LYS A 43 6.13 -7.81 -5.98
N ILE A 44 5.47 -6.65 -6.06
CA ILE A 44 5.71 -5.51 -5.17
C ILE A 44 4.68 -5.54 -4.05
N GLN A 45 5.16 -5.45 -2.82
CA GLN A 45 4.30 -5.20 -1.66
C GLN A 45 4.02 -3.71 -1.53
N PHE A 46 2.75 -3.34 -1.53
CA PHE A 46 2.27 -2.00 -1.24
C PHE A 46 1.86 -1.88 0.23
N TYR A 47 1.82 -0.65 0.72
CA TYR A 47 1.38 -0.32 2.07
C TYR A 47 0.54 0.96 2.05
N LEU A 48 -0.42 1.11 2.97
CA LEU A 48 -1.16 2.37 3.11
C LEU A 48 -0.38 3.42 3.90
N SER A 49 -0.48 4.68 3.49
CA SER A 49 0.13 5.80 4.22
C SER A 49 -0.67 6.25 5.45
N GLN A 50 -1.98 6.00 5.47
CA GLN A 50 -2.92 6.36 6.53
C GLN A 50 -4.10 5.39 6.51
N ASP A 51 -4.94 5.44 7.53
CA ASP A 51 -6.15 4.62 7.64
C ASP A 51 -7.15 4.94 6.51
N ILE A 52 -7.91 3.93 6.10
CA ILE A 52 -9.11 4.10 5.27
C ILE A 52 -10.30 3.58 6.06
N LEU A 53 -11.29 4.44 6.29
CA LEU A 53 -12.58 4.05 6.86
C LEU A 53 -13.62 3.92 5.75
N LEU A 54 -14.07 2.69 5.51
CA LEU A 54 -15.21 2.40 4.64
C LEU A 54 -16.45 2.24 5.50
N TYR A 55 -17.57 2.83 5.10
CA TYR A 55 -18.83 2.66 5.81
C TYR A 55 -20.04 2.61 4.88
N ARG A 56 -21.06 1.84 5.25
CA ARG A 56 -22.35 1.84 4.54
C ARG A 56 -23.51 1.75 5.52
N THR A 57 -24.62 2.42 5.20
CA THR A 57 -25.86 2.31 5.97
C THR A 57 -26.48 0.93 5.79
N ILE A 58 -26.87 0.30 6.90
CA ILE A 58 -27.57 -0.98 6.89
C ILE A 58 -29.07 -0.71 6.83
N LYS A 59 -29.73 -1.22 5.80
CA LYS A 59 -31.18 -1.13 5.62
C LYS A 59 -31.87 -2.40 6.11
N SER A 60 -33.13 -2.27 6.51
CA SER A 60 -33.96 -3.44 6.86
C SER A 60 -34.09 -4.37 5.65
N GLY A 61 -33.52 -5.57 5.77
CA GLY A 61 -33.45 -6.56 4.68
C GLY A 61 -32.02 -6.89 4.23
N ASP A 62 -31.02 -6.14 4.67
CA ASP A 62 -29.61 -6.48 4.44
C ASP A 62 -29.26 -7.74 5.25
N THR A 63 -29.23 -8.90 4.59
CA THR A 63 -28.91 -10.20 5.20
C THR A 63 -27.42 -10.49 5.28
N GLU A 64 -26.59 -9.70 4.60
CA GLU A 64 -25.17 -9.97 4.43
C GLU A 64 -24.33 -8.86 5.10
N ILE A 65 -24.04 -9.06 6.39
CA ILE A 65 -22.93 -8.37 7.05
C ILE A 65 -21.66 -9.04 6.53
N THR A 66 -20.96 -8.34 5.63
CA THR A 66 -19.96 -8.94 4.75
C THR A 66 -18.63 -9.22 5.43
N ARG A 67 -18.30 -8.48 6.51
CA ARG A 67 -17.12 -8.69 7.41
C ARG A 67 -16.87 -7.51 8.37
N GLY A 68 -17.57 -6.39 8.23
CA GLY A 68 -17.32 -5.18 9.02
C GLY A 68 -17.93 -5.20 10.42
N GLU A 69 -17.58 -4.20 11.21
CA GLU A 69 -18.16 -3.96 12.52
C GLU A 69 -19.42 -3.10 12.41
N ILE A 70 -20.39 -3.37 13.28
CA ILE A 70 -21.65 -2.62 13.32
C ILE A 70 -21.50 -1.44 14.28
N ARG A 71 -21.68 -0.22 13.78
CA ARG A 71 -21.58 1.02 14.56
C ARG A 71 -22.82 1.90 14.36
N ILE A 72 -23.00 2.87 15.24
CA ILE A 72 -24.03 3.92 15.09
C ILE A 72 -23.31 5.21 14.71
N ARG A 73 -23.66 5.77 13.55
CA ARG A 73 -23.13 7.05 13.05
C ARG A 73 -24.31 7.97 12.73
N ASP A 74 -24.31 9.16 13.32
CA ASP A 74 -25.38 10.17 13.15
C ASP A 74 -26.80 9.60 13.40
N GLY A 75 -26.94 8.72 14.39
CA GLY A 75 -28.21 8.07 14.73
C GLY A 75 -28.63 6.91 13.81
N VAL A 76 -27.80 6.55 12.84
CA VAL A 76 -28.05 5.49 11.86
C VAL A 76 -27.10 4.32 12.07
N LYS A 77 -27.62 3.09 11.92
CA LYS A 77 -26.81 1.87 11.97
C LYS A 77 -25.99 1.71 10.69
N VAL A 78 -24.68 1.59 10.83
CA VAL A 78 -23.72 1.45 9.72
C VAL A 78 -22.86 0.21 9.92
N GLU A 79 -22.44 -0.40 8.83
CA GLU A 79 -21.30 -1.33 8.81
C GLU A 79 -20.05 -0.52 8.48
N GLU A 80 -18.99 -0.70 9.28
CA GLU A 80 -17.70 -0.06 9.11
C GLU A 80 -16.59 -1.08 8.89
N ILE A 81 -15.67 -0.76 7.99
CA ILE A 81 -14.44 -1.52 7.73
C ILE A 81 -13.29 -0.53 7.82
N VAL A 82 -12.34 -0.81 8.71
CA VAL A 82 -11.12 -0.02 8.87
C VAL A 82 -9.96 -0.78 8.24
N ILE A 83 -9.24 -0.14 7.33
CA ILE A 83 -7.98 -0.64 6.79
C ILE A 83 -6.86 0.25 7.33
N PRO A 84 -6.11 -0.20 8.36
CA PRO A 84 -5.12 0.65 9.03
C PRO A 84 -3.96 1.08 8.14
N ALA A 85 -3.32 2.19 8.49
CA ALA A 85 -2.05 2.61 7.94
C ALA A 85 -1.01 1.48 8.04
N GLY A 86 -0.17 1.34 7.02
CA GLY A 86 0.84 0.28 6.96
C GLY A 86 0.27 -1.11 6.67
N THR A 87 -1.04 -1.27 6.42
CA THR A 87 -1.60 -2.56 5.99
C THR A 87 -0.96 -2.98 4.66
N PRO A 88 -0.37 -4.19 4.59
CA PRO A 88 0.23 -4.70 3.36
C PRO A 88 -0.85 -5.00 2.32
N GLY A 89 -0.68 -4.47 1.10
CA GLY A 89 -1.56 -4.74 -0.03
C GLY A 89 -0.83 -5.29 -1.25
N VAL A 90 -1.52 -6.10 -2.03
CA VAL A 90 -1.02 -6.73 -3.26
C VAL A 90 -1.78 -6.20 -4.48
N PHE A 91 -1.07 -6.07 -5.60
CA PHE A 91 -1.69 -5.70 -6.87
C PHE A 91 -2.46 -6.88 -7.46
N LEU A 92 -3.72 -6.66 -7.85
CA LEU A 92 -4.55 -7.64 -8.53
C LEU A 92 -4.54 -7.44 -10.05
N PHE A 93 -4.94 -6.24 -10.50
CA PHE A 93 -5.06 -5.91 -11.92
C PHE A 93 -5.10 -4.39 -12.16
N SER A 94 -4.94 -3.99 -13.43
CA SER A 94 -5.10 -2.61 -13.87
C SER A 94 -6.23 -2.51 -14.91
N PRO A 95 -7.39 -1.90 -14.60
CA PRO A 95 -8.49 -1.79 -15.57
C PRO A 95 -8.20 -0.77 -16.68
N LYS A 96 -7.31 0.19 -16.41
CA LYS A 96 -6.81 1.23 -17.32
C LYS A 96 -5.41 1.61 -16.85
N ALA A 97 -4.54 2.03 -17.78
CA ALA A 97 -3.20 2.53 -17.45
C ALA A 97 -3.24 3.51 -16.28
N ASN A 98 -2.32 3.32 -15.32
CA ASN A 98 -2.16 4.12 -14.10
C ASN A 98 -3.34 4.03 -13.10
N ARG A 99 -4.22 3.02 -13.23
CA ARG A 99 -5.19 2.66 -12.18
C ARG A 99 -4.90 1.26 -11.69
N MET A 100 -4.79 1.09 -10.40
CA MET A 100 -4.37 -0.18 -9.79
C MET A 100 -5.42 -0.66 -8.80
N ALA A 101 -5.88 -1.89 -8.97
CA ALA A 101 -6.65 -2.59 -7.96
C ALA A 101 -5.69 -3.18 -6.94
N ILE A 102 -5.72 -2.69 -5.70
CA ILE A 102 -4.91 -3.20 -4.59
C ILE A 102 -5.82 -3.86 -3.56
N SER A 103 -5.48 -5.08 -3.21
CA SER A 103 -6.18 -5.87 -2.19
C SER A 103 -5.37 -5.87 -0.89
N PHE A 104 -6.04 -5.61 0.24
CA PHE A 104 -5.44 -5.54 1.59
C PHE A 104 -5.92 -6.66 2.51
N GLU A 105 -6.79 -7.56 2.03
CA GLU A 105 -7.30 -8.72 2.75
C GLU A 105 -7.60 -9.85 1.76
N ASP A 106 -7.90 -11.05 2.27
CA ASP A 106 -8.14 -12.21 1.42
C ASP A 106 -9.45 -12.10 0.60
N GLY A 107 -9.31 -12.35 -0.71
CA GLY A 107 -10.40 -12.57 -1.65
C GLY A 107 -10.43 -11.57 -2.80
N ASP A 108 -10.65 -12.06 -4.02
CA ASP A 108 -10.50 -11.30 -5.27
C ASP A 108 -11.48 -10.12 -5.44
N LYS A 109 -12.51 -10.05 -4.59
CA LYS A 109 -13.50 -8.95 -4.58
C LYS A 109 -13.18 -7.85 -3.57
N TYR A 110 -12.19 -8.06 -2.70
CA TYR A 110 -11.79 -7.12 -1.64
C TYR A 110 -10.57 -6.34 -2.09
N PHE A 111 -10.82 -5.34 -2.95
CA PHE A 111 -9.79 -4.42 -3.43
C PHE A 111 -10.32 -3.00 -3.50
N LEU A 112 -9.40 -2.04 -3.42
CA LEU A 112 -9.66 -0.63 -3.66
C LEU A 112 -8.87 -0.18 -4.88
N MET A 113 -9.39 0.85 -5.55
CA MET A 113 -8.76 1.42 -6.72
C MET A 113 -7.84 2.57 -6.32
N PHE A 114 -6.62 2.59 -6.84
CA PHE A 114 -5.66 3.67 -6.65
C PHE A 114 -5.20 4.22 -7.99
N GLY A 115 -4.87 5.51 -8.04
CA GLY A 115 -4.31 6.14 -9.23
C GLY A 115 -3.62 7.47 -8.93
N PRO A 116 -2.85 8.00 -9.89
CA PRO A 116 -2.02 9.17 -9.67
C PRO A 116 -2.88 10.41 -9.45
N ASN A 117 -2.46 11.23 -8.49
CA ASN A 117 -3.05 12.53 -8.24
C ASN A 117 -2.00 13.62 -8.52
N GLU A 118 -2.20 14.37 -9.61
CA GLU A 118 -1.28 15.44 -10.05
C GLU A 118 -1.08 16.53 -9.00
N LYS A 119 -2.08 16.78 -8.13
CA LYS A 119 -1.98 17.77 -7.06
C LYS A 119 -1.10 17.30 -5.89
N LEU A 120 -0.71 16.03 -5.89
CA LEU A 120 0.08 15.38 -4.85
C LEU A 120 1.34 14.73 -5.43
N ASP A 121 2.00 15.41 -6.37
CA ASP A 121 3.25 14.95 -7.00
C ASP A 121 3.09 13.56 -7.67
N GLY A 122 1.93 13.31 -8.27
CA GLY A 122 1.64 12.05 -8.96
C GLY A 122 1.51 10.84 -8.03
N ARG A 123 1.35 11.03 -6.71
CA ARG A 123 1.13 9.94 -5.76
C ARG A 123 -0.12 9.14 -6.10
N TYR A 124 -0.01 7.82 -5.97
CA TYR A 124 -1.14 6.92 -6.12
C TYR A 124 -1.99 6.96 -4.87
N VAL A 125 -3.18 7.54 -4.97
CA VAL A 125 -4.14 7.68 -3.86
C VAL A 125 -5.46 7.00 -4.17
N LEU A 126 -6.27 6.79 -3.13
CA LEU A 126 -7.58 6.17 -3.24
C LEU A 126 -8.47 6.87 -4.27
N LEU A 127 -9.00 6.10 -5.20
CA LEU A 127 -9.99 6.52 -6.18
C LEU A 127 -11.38 6.13 -5.70
N ALA A 128 -12.35 7.00 -5.96
CA ALA A 128 -13.77 6.72 -5.83
C ALA A 128 -14.44 6.73 -7.21
N ASP A 129 -15.50 5.93 -7.35
CA ASP A 129 -16.36 5.91 -8.55
C ASP A 129 -17.04 7.27 -8.73
N LYS A 130 -17.45 7.89 -7.62
CA LYS A 130 -18.09 9.21 -7.56
C LYS A 130 -17.68 9.93 -6.28
N TRP A 131 -17.42 11.23 -6.40
CA TRP A 131 -17.28 12.14 -5.27
C TRP A 131 -18.51 13.05 -5.20
N GLU A 132 -19.20 13.03 -4.06
CA GLU A 132 -20.34 13.89 -3.76
C GLU A 132 -20.04 14.67 -2.47
N LYS A 133 -19.91 15.99 -2.58
CA LYS A 133 -19.49 16.87 -1.47
C LYS A 133 -18.17 16.40 -0.84
N HIS A 134 -18.21 15.87 0.39
CA HIS A 134 -17.05 15.41 1.16
C HIS A 134 -16.96 13.89 1.24
N GLN A 135 -17.68 13.16 0.38
CA GLN A 135 -17.77 11.70 0.43
C GLN A 135 -17.54 11.07 -0.93
N GLY A 136 -16.74 10.02 -0.96
CA GLY A 136 -16.50 9.16 -2.10
C GLY A 136 -17.36 7.91 -2.02
N THR A 137 -17.68 7.31 -3.17
CA THR A 137 -18.26 5.96 -3.25
C THR A 137 -17.25 5.00 -3.84
N VAL A 138 -16.98 3.89 -3.16
CA VAL A 138 -16.09 2.83 -3.62
C VAL A 138 -16.84 1.49 -3.62
N THR A 139 -16.39 0.56 -4.44
CA THR A 139 -16.85 -0.83 -4.40
C THR A 139 -15.83 -1.66 -3.63
N TYR A 140 -16.29 -2.42 -2.63
CA TYR A 140 -15.46 -3.30 -1.81
C TYR A 140 -16.25 -4.55 -1.43
N GLY A 141 -15.69 -5.75 -1.64
CA GLY A 141 -16.40 -7.01 -1.38
C GLY A 141 -17.68 -7.20 -2.22
N GLY A 142 -17.79 -6.51 -3.38
CA GLY A 142 -18.99 -6.49 -4.20
C GLY A 142 -20.11 -5.56 -3.72
N SER A 143 -19.91 -4.85 -2.62
CA SER A 143 -20.86 -3.88 -2.07
C SER A 143 -20.35 -2.45 -2.22
N TRP A 144 -21.26 -1.48 -2.23
CA TRP A 144 -20.89 -0.06 -2.27
C TRP A 144 -20.70 0.47 -0.85
N TYR A 145 -19.55 1.12 -0.62
CA TYR A 145 -19.20 1.80 0.61
C TYR A 145 -18.96 3.28 0.34
N LYS A 146 -19.14 4.08 1.38
CA LYS A 146 -18.73 5.47 1.45
C LYS A 146 -17.38 5.59 2.12
N VAL A 147 -16.64 6.62 1.74
CA VAL A 147 -15.36 7.01 2.33
C VAL A 147 -15.33 8.53 2.44
N ASP A 148 -14.78 9.07 3.52
CA ASP A 148 -14.69 10.52 3.70
C ASP A 148 -13.55 11.10 2.83
N ALA A 149 -13.68 12.36 2.43
CA ALA A 149 -12.70 13.02 1.56
C ALA A 149 -11.29 13.14 2.19
N SER A 150 -11.19 13.10 3.52
CA SER A 150 -9.90 13.01 4.23
C SER A 150 -9.15 11.73 3.91
N ASP A 151 -9.88 10.64 3.77
CA ASP A 151 -9.34 9.29 3.56
C ASP A 151 -8.98 9.09 2.09
N ALA A 152 -9.52 9.93 1.19
CA ALA A 152 -9.14 10.01 -0.22
C ALA A 152 -7.62 10.24 -0.43
N PHE A 153 -6.95 10.84 0.56
CA PHE A 153 -5.51 11.07 0.55
C PHE A 153 -4.69 9.84 0.94
N ALA A 154 -5.34 8.71 1.25
CA ALA A 154 -4.64 7.47 1.53
C ALA A 154 -3.85 7.03 0.31
N GLY A 155 -2.54 7.10 0.44
CA GLY A 155 -1.59 6.85 -0.62
C GLY A 155 -0.94 5.49 -0.49
N LEU A 156 -0.59 4.92 -1.64
CA LEU A 156 0.25 3.73 -1.69
C LEU A 156 1.70 4.09 -1.38
N MET A 157 2.33 3.24 -0.58
CA MET A 157 3.73 3.32 -0.19
C MET A 157 4.42 2.01 -0.59
N VAL A 158 5.69 2.10 -0.96
CA VAL A 158 6.50 0.93 -1.31
C VAL A 158 7.88 1.01 -0.68
N ASN A 159 8.48 -0.14 -0.44
CA ASN A 159 9.91 -0.21 -0.21
C ASN A 159 10.65 -0.15 -1.56
N LEU A 160 11.22 1.01 -1.86
CA LEU A 160 11.89 1.23 -3.14
C LEU A 160 13.11 0.30 -3.36
N LYS A 161 13.87 -0.01 -2.31
CA LYS A 161 15.02 -0.93 -2.41
C LYS A 161 14.59 -2.34 -2.80
N ARG A 162 13.46 -2.82 -2.26
CA ARG A 162 12.89 -4.12 -2.61
C ARG A 162 12.23 -4.10 -3.98
N ALA A 163 11.46 -3.06 -4.29
CA ALA A 163 10.80 -2.90 -5.59
C ALA A 163 11.80 -2.86 -6.75
N ARG A 164 12.94 -2.20 -6.58
CA ARG A 164 14.03 -2.20 -7.59
C ARG A 164 14.59 -3.60 -7.87
N LYS A 165 14.63 -4.48 -6.87
CA LYS A 165 15.13 -5.86 -7.07
C LYS A 165 14.19 -6.71 -7.91
N VAL A 166 12.89 -6.39 -7.91
CA VAL A 166 11.88 -7.09 -8.71
C VAL A 166 12.19 -6.96 -10.20
N GLN A 167 12.51 -5.74 -10.65
CA GLN A 167 12.84 -5.45 -12.05
C GLN A 167 14.17 -6.09 -12.47
N VAL A 168 15.18 -6.04 -11.60
CA VAL A 168 16.55 -6.47 -11.92
C VAL A 168 16.71 -7.98 -11.68
N LYS A 169 15.83 -8.84 -12.21
CA LYS A 169 16.01 -10.31 -12.16
C LYS A 169 17.38 -10.70 -12.71
N ARG A 170 18.38 -10.74 -11.82
CA ARG A 170 19.78 -11.02 -12.15
C ARG A 170 19.90 -12.53 -12.30
N ARG A 171 20.09 -12.97 -13.54
CA ARG A 171 20.66 -14.29 -13.79
C ARG A 171 22.17 -14.17 -13.65
N VAL A 172 22.74 -14.84 -12.66
CA VAL A 172 24.19 -15.05 -12.59
C VAL A 172 24.51 -16.19 -13.55
N ALA A 173 25.36 -15.94 -14.55
CA ALA A 173 25.83 -16.99 -15.42
C ALA A 173 26.93 -17.79 -14.69
N GLU A 174 26.79 -19.11 -14.64
CA GLU A 174 27.72 -19.99 -13.92
C GLU A 174 29.02 -20.30 -14.70
N GLY A 175 29.13 -19.76 -15.92
CA GLY A 175 30.21 -20.12 -16.86
C GLY A 175 29.95 -21.47 -17.55
N ARG A 176 30.77 -21.78 -18.55
CA ARG A 176 30.77 -23.07 -19.26
C ARG A 176 32.22 -23.54 -19.36
N THR A 177 32.49 -24.81 -19.03
CA THR A 177 33.81 -25.42 -19.20
C THR A 177 33.92 -26.12 -20.56
N VAL A 178 35.16 -26.24 -21.05
CA VAL A 178 35.48 -27.02 -22.26
C VAL A 178 35.70 -28.48 -21.83
N GLU A 179 35.09 -29.43 -22.56
CA GLU A 179 35.41 -30.86 -22.45
C GLU A 179 36.60 -31.23 -23.33
#